data_AF-A0A4Q3GXT5-F1
#
_entry.id   AF-A0A4Q3GXT5-F1
#
_cell.length_a   1.000
_cell.length_b   1.000
_cell.length_c   1.000
_cell.angle_alpha   90.00
_cell.angle_beta   90.00
_cell.angle_gamma   90.00
#
_symmetry.space_group_name_H-M   'P 1'
#
loop_
_entity.id
_entity.type
_entity.pdbx_description
1 polymer ?
#
loop_
_entity_poly.entity_id
_entity_poly.type
_entity_poly.pdbx_seq_one_letter_code
_entity_poly.pdbx_strand_id
1 'polypeptide(L)'
;TYMLPLFMPQGFTIDGMMRVLVGVALFAGAYNAEVIRGGLAAVPLGQFEAASAVGLSYWKTTRLVIMPQALRNVIPGLVNSFIALFKDTTLVLIVSIFDLLGQLRAAFSDPNWATPNTLFTGFAFAGVIYFVICFAMSRYSLSVEKRLNAHKRR
;
A
#
# COMPACT_ATOMS: atom_id res chain seq x y z
N THR A 1 17.91 14.63 1.31
CA THR A 1 18.21 13.94 2.58
C THR A 1 18.92 14.84 3.61
N TYR A 2 18.96 16.17 3.41
CA TYR A 2 19.85 17.08 4.14
C TYR A 2 19.20 18.01 5.17
N MET A 3 17.87 18.06 5.29
CA MET A 3 17.20 19.08 6.13
C MET A 3 16.87 18.64 7.56
N LEU A 4 16.55 17.36 7.78
CA LEU A 4 16.23 16.85 9.12
C LEU A 4 17.37 17.01 10.15
N PRO A 5 18.66 16.86 9.78
CA PRO A 5 19.77 17.09 10.70
C PRO A 5 19.87 18.54 11.22
N LEU A 6 19.30 19.52 10.52
CA LEU A 6 19.32 20.94 10.96
C LEU A 6 18.45 21.21 12.18
N PHE A 7 17.44 20.37 12.43
CA PHE A 7 16.49 20.50 13.54
C PHE A 7 16.82 19.57 14.72
N MET A 8 17.95 18.86 14.66
CA MET A 8 18.32 17.81 15.59
C MET A 8 19.61 18.21 16.34
N PRO A 9 19.74 17.92 17.65
CA PRO A 9 20.94 18.24 18.42
C PRO A 9 22.20 17.68 17.76
N GLN A 10 23.27 18.47 17.72
CA GLN A 10 24.55 18.08 17.15
C GLN A 10 25.03 16.77 17.80
N GLY A 11 25.18 15.71 16.99
CA GLY A 11 25.60 14.38 17.46
C GLY A 11 24.50 13.30 17.48
N PHE A 12 23.22 13.67 17.34
CA PHE A 12 22.14 12.68 17.19
C PHE A 12 21.92 12.39 15.70
N THR A 13 22.40 11.23 15.23
CA THR A 13 22.19 10.79 13.85
C THR A 13 21.17 9.66 13.83
N ILE A 14 19.94 9.97 13.42
CA ILE A 14 18.97 8.91 13.10
C ILE A 14 19.37 8.34 11.73
N ASP A 15 19.47 7.01 11.69
CA ASP A 15 19.75 6.26 10.47
C ASP A 15 18.76 6.64 9.34
N GLY A 16 19.29 6.75 8.11
CA GLY A 16 18.52 7.17 6.95
C GLY A 16 17.33 6.27 6.67
N MET A 17 17.50 4.96 6.88
CA MET A 17 16.45 3.96 6.73
C MET A 17 15.32 4.18 7.75
N MET A 18 15.65 4.45 9.02
CA MET A 18 14.65 4.68 10.06
C MET A 18 13.79 5.92 9.78
N ARG A 19 14.39 7.01 9.29
CA ARG A 19 13.66 8.24 8.91
C ARG A 19 12.64 7.99 7.81
N VAL A 20 13.05 7.23 6.79
CA VAL A 20 12.18 6.87 5.66
C VAL A 20 11.07 5.93 6.11
N LEU A 21 11.40 4.90 6.88
CA LEU A 21 10.42 3.94 7.38
C LEU A 21 9.33 4.65 8.19
N VAL A 22 9.69 5.59 9.07
CA VAL A 22 8.72 6.35 9.84
C VAL A 22 7.85 7.22 8.92
N GLY A 23 8.44 7.94 7.96
CA GLY A 23 7.68 8.78 7.03
C GLY A 23 6.69 7.98 6.17
N VAL A 24 7.16 6.86 5.60
CA VAL A 24 6.34 5.95 4.80
C VAL A 24 5.26 5.29 5.66
N ALA A 25 5.58 4.87 6.88
CA ALA A 25 4.62 4.25 7.79
C ALA A 25 3.50 5.22 8.19
N LEU A 26 3.83 6.49 8.49
CA LEU A 26 2.84 7.52 8.80
C LEU A 26 1.94 7.81 7.59
N PHE A 27 2.51 7.95 6.40
CA PHE A 27 1.75 8.18 5.17
C PHE A 27 0.82 7.00 4.84
N ALA A 28 1.36 5.77 4.83
CA ALA A 28 0.59 4.56 4.59
C ALA A 28 -0.48 4.35 5.67
N GLY A 29 -0.18 4.68 6.93
CA GLY A 29 -1.11 4.64 8.05
C GLY A 29 -2.30 5.58 7.85
N ALA A 30 -2.05 6.83 7.45
CA ALA A 30 -3.10 7.80 7.15
C ALA A 30 -4.00 7.33 5.99
N TYR A 31 -3.41 6.81 4.92
CA TYR A 31 -4.17 6.30 3.78
C TYR A 31 -5.02 5.09 4.16
N ASN A 32 -4.46 4.13 4.91
CA ASN A 32 -5.20 2.97 5.39
C ASN A 32 -6.32 3.35 6.37
N ALA A 33 -6.11 4.35 7.23
CA ALA A 33 -7.13 4.85 8.14
C ALA A 33 -8.35 5.40 7.37
N GLU A 34 -8.11 6.15 6.29
CA GLU A 34 -9.18 6.69 5.45
C GLU A 34 -9.92 5.59 4.68
N VAL A 35 -9.21 4.58 4.18
CA VAL A 35 -9.83 3.42 3.54
C VAL A 35 -10.71 2.64 4.52
N ILE A 36 -10.23 2.41 5.76
CA ILE A 36 -11.01 1.75 6.81
C ILE A 36 -12.25 2.58 7.17
N ARG A 37 -12.09 3.89 7.35
CA ARG A 37 -13.19 4.83 7.64
C ARG A 37 -14.23 4.82 6.52
N GLY A 38 -13.79 4.87 5.27
CA GLY A 38 -14.66 4.81 4.09
C GLY A 38 -15.44 3.50 3.99
N GLY A 39 -14.79 2.36 4.25
CA GLY A 39 -15.47 1.07 4.21
C GLY A 39 -16.42 0.82 5.38
N LEU A 40 -16.17 1.42 6.56
CA LEU A 40 -17.13 1.42 7.67
C LEU A 40 -18.34 2.31 7.36
N ALA A 41 -18.12 3.50 6.79
CA ALA A 41 -19.18 4.41 6.38
C ALA A 41 -20.04 3.87 5.22
N ALA A 42 -19.52 2.91 4.44
CA ALA A 42 -20.25 2.26 3.36
C ALA A 42 -21.29 1.21 3.85
N VAL A 43 -21.32 0.89 5.15
CA VAL A 43 -22.33 -0.03 5.71
C VAL A 43 -23.68 0.69 5.82
N PRO A 44 -24.78 0.16 5.25
CA PRO A 44 -26.09 0.79 5.32
C PRO A 44 -26.58 0.97 6.76
N LEU A 45 -27.17 2.13 7.06
CA LEU A 45 -27.73 2.45 8.38
C LEU A 45 -28.80 1.43 8.84
N GLY A 46 -29.56 0.86 7.90
CA GLY A 46 -30.56 -0.17 8.19
C GLY A 46 -30.00 -1.43 8.87
N GLN A 47 -28.69 -1.73 8.74
CA GLN A 47 -28.05 -2.83 9.49
C GLN A 47 -27.93 -2.52 10.98
N PHE A 48 -27.73 -1.25 11.34
CA PHE A 48 -27.71 -0.81 12.72
C PHE A 48 -29.12 -0.84 13.32
N GLU A 49 -30.11 -0.38 12.56
CA GLU A 49 -31.53 -0.39 12.96
C GLU A 49 -32.08 -1.82 13.09
N ALA A 50 -31.72 -2.72 12.18
CA ALA A 50 -32.11 -4.13 12.27
C ALA A 50 -31.47 -4.81 13.50
N ALA A 51 -30.19 -4.52 13.77
CA ALA A 51 -29.52 -5.08 14.93
C ALA A 51 -30.10 -4.57 16.25
N SER A 52 -30.47 -3.28 16.33
CA SER A 52 -31.14 -2.73 17.50
C SER A 52 -32.57 -3.27 17.66
N ALA A 53 -33.31 -3.49 16.58
CA ALA A 53 -34.65 -4.11 16.61
C ALA A 53 -34.65 -5.54 17.16
N VAL A 54 -33.56 -6.29 16.96
CA VAL A 54 -33.36 -7.65 17.52
C VAL A 54 -32.74 -7.61 18.93
N GLY A 55 -32.51 -6.41 19.49
CA GLY A 55 -32.00 -6.24 20.86
C GLY A 55 -30.50 -6.51 21.02
N LEU A 56 -29.71 -6.42 19.95
CA LEU A 56 -28.25 -6.57 20.03
C LEU A 56 -27.62 -5.35 20.70
N SER A 57 -26.74 -5.58 21.67
CA SER A 57 -25.92 -4.52 22.27
C SER A 57 -24.89 -3.99 21.27
N TYR A 58 -24.44 -2.75 21.45
CA TYR A 58 -23.47 -2.08 20.57
C TYR A 58 -22.28 -2.97 20.18
N TRP A 59 -21.64 -3.62 21.16
CA TRP A 59 -20.50 -4.50 20.93
C TRP A 59 -20.84 -5.74 20.10
N LYS A 60 -22.03 -6.32 20.28
CA LYS A 60 -22.52 -7.44 19.47
C LYS A 60 -22.84 -6.99 18.06
N THR A 61 -23.51 -5.86 17.92
CA THR A 61 -23.85 -5.24 16.63
C THR A 61 -22.59 -4.94 15.83
N THR A 62 -21.59 -4.30 16.45
CA THR A 62 -20.31 -3.98 15.79
C THR A 62 -19.54 -5.24 15.40
N ARG A 63 -19.38 -6.21 16.30
CA ARG A 63 -18.56 -7.40 16.04
C ARG A 63 -19.21 -8.39 15.06
N LEU A 64 -20.52 -8.61 15.16
CA LEU A 64 -21.21 -9.68 14.42
C LEU A 64 -21.87 -9.20 13.12
N VAL A 65 -22.32 -7.94 13.08
CA VAL A 65 -23.08 -7.42 11.93
C VAL A 65 -22.23 -6.47 11.11
N ILE A 66 -21.70 -5.41 11.72
CA ILE A 66 -21.07 -4.31 10.99
C ILE A 66 -19.65 -4.67 10.55
N MET A 67 -18.80 -5.16 11.45
CA MET A 67 -17.39 -5.41 11.16
C MET A 67 -17.16 -6.41 10.01
N PRO A 68 -17.88 -7.54 9.91
CA PRO A 68 -17.74 -8.44 8.77
C PRO A 68 -18.12 -7.80 7.43
N GLN A 69 -19.10 -6.88 7.43
CA GLN A 69 -19.53 -6.16 6.22
C GLN A 69 -18.55 -5.03 5.86
N ALA A 70 -18.12 -4.24 6.86
CA ALA A 70 -17.14 -3.19 6.69
C ALA A 70 -15.80 -3.76 6.18
N LEU A 71 -15.31 -4.87 6.75
CA LEU A 71 -14.08 -5.51 6.31
C LEU A 71 -14.16 -5.92 4.83
N ARG A 72 -15.31 -6.43 4.39
CA ARG A 72 -15.54 -6.77 2.98
C ARG A 72 -15.44 -5.55 2.07
N ASN A 73 -15.99 -4.41 2.49
CA ASN A 73 -15.91 -3.16 1.73
C ASN A 73 -14.49 -2.57 1.70
N VAL A 74 -13.71 -2.77 2.77
CA VAL A 74 -12.35 -2.23 2.94
C VAL A 74 -11.31 -3.02 2.13
N ILE A 75 -11.49 -4.34 1.95
CA ILE A 75 -10.51 -5.22 1.28
C ILE A 75 -10.07 -4.72 -0.10
N PRO A 76 -10.97 -4.37 -1.05
CA PRO A 76 -10.55 -3.85 -2.35
C PRO A 76 -9.72 -2.57 -2.25
N GLY A 77 -10.11 -1.67 -1.33
CA GLY A 77 -9.38 -0.44 -1.05
C GLY A 77 -7.97 -0.71 -0.52
N LEU A 78 -7.82 -1.64 0.43
CA LEU A 78 -6.51 -2.01 0.99
C LEU A 78 -5.57 -2.59 -0.06
N VAL A 79 -6.07 -3.44 -0.96
CA VAL A 79 -5.26 -4.00 -2.04
C VAL A 79 -4.82 -2.89 -3.00
N ASN A 80 -5.68 -1.93 -3.30
CA ASN A 80 -5.32 -0.77 -4.10
C ASN A 80 -4.24 0.10 -3.43
N SER A 81 -4.39 0.38 -2.13
CA SER A 81 -3.38 1.08 -1.32
C SER A 81 -2.03 0.35 -1.35
N PHE A 82 -2.05 -0.98 -1.26
CA PHE A 82 -0.84 -1.79 -1.28
C PHE A 82 -0.13 -1.73 -2.65
N ILE A 83 -0.89 -1.79 -3.75
CA ILE A 83 -0.34 -1.63 -5.11
C ILE A 83 0.28 -0.23 -5.27
N ALA A 84 -0.38 0.81 -4.76
CA ALA A 84 0.15 2.17 -4.78
C ALA A 84 1.46 2.27 -3.98
N LEU A 85 1.47 1.75 -2.75
CA LEU A 85 2.64 1.74 -1.88
C LEU A 85 3.83 0.98 -2.51
N PHE A 86 3.57 -0.15 -3.17
CA PHE A 86 4.59 -0.92 -3.89
C PHE A 86 5.19 -0.15 -5.08
N LYS A 87 4.42 0.72 -5.72
CA LYS A 87 4.96 1.62 -6.75
C LYS A 87 5.75 2.76 -6.11
N ASP A 88 5.28 3.30 -4.99
CA ASP A 88 5.92 4.39 -4.28
C ASP A 88 7.27 3.99 -3.64
N THR A 89 7.49 2.70 -3.33
CA THR A 89 8.80 2.20 -2.87
C THR A 89 9.92 2.43 -3.89
N THR A 90 9.60 2.56 -5.18
CA THR A 90 10.58 2.92 -6.22
C THR A 90 11.06 4.37 -6.11
N LEU A 91 10.28 5.26 -5.48
CA LEU A 91 10.70 6.63 -5.17
C LEU A 91 11.61 6.68 -3.94
N VAL A 92 11.54 5.67 -3.05
CA VAL A 92 12.38 5.55 -1.84
C VAL A 92 13.86 5.29 -2.16
N LEU A 93 14.16 4.95 -3.41
CA LEU A 93 15.49 4.87 -4.01
C LEU A 93 16.32 6.17 -3.81
N ILE A 94 15.66 7.32 -3.58
CA ILE A 94 16.27 8.62 -3.24
C ILE A 94 17.07 8.58 -1.92
N VAL A 95 16.83 7.60 -1.04
CA VAL A 95 17.52 7.45 0.27
C VAL A 95 18.48 6.26 0.29
N SER A 96 18.95 5.82 -0.87
CA SER A 96 20.04 4.82 -1.02
C SER A 96 19.71 3.41 -0.50
N ILE A 97 18.43 3.07 -0.33
CA ILE A 97 18.01 1.66 -0.25
C ILE A 97 17.86 1.20 -1.70
N PHE A 98 18.78 0.34 -2.13
CA PHE A 98 18.76 -0.20 -3.49
C PHE A 98 17.60 -1.17 -3.66
N ASP A 99 16.46 -0.66 -4.15
CA ASP A 99 15.39 -1.47 -4.73
C ASP A 99 15.85 -2.03 -6.11
N LEU A 100 14.95 -2.69 -6.85
CA LEU A 100 15.25 -3.21 -8.19
C LEU A 100 15.85 -2.15 -9.14
N LEU A 101 15.29 -0.94 -9.16
CA LEU A 101 15.79 0.19 -9.97
C LEU A 101 17.12 0.73 -9.43
N GLY A 102 17.30 0.71 -8.11
CA GLY A 102 18.54 1.13 -7.46
C GLY A 102 19.68 0.18 -7.77
N GLN A 103 19.44 -1.13 -7.69
CA GLN A 103 20.42 -2.16 -8.05
C GLN A 103 20.79 -2.08 -9.53
N LEU A 104 19.81 -1.85 -10.41
CA LEU A 104 20.06 -1.61 -11.83
C LEU A 104 20.96 -0.40 -12.06
N ARG A 105 20.68 0.73 -11.42
CA ARG A 105 21.54 1.93 -11.51
C ARG A 105 22.94 1.67 -10.98
N ALA A 106 23.08 0.93 -9.87
CA ALA A 106 24.37 0.56 -9.32
C ALA A 106 25.17 -0.36 -10.25
N ALA A 107 24.50 -1.31 -10.92
CA ALA A 107 25.12 -2.21 -11.88
C ALA A 107 25.64 -1.46 -13.13
N PHE A 108 25.00 -0.36 -13.53
CA PHE A 108 25.47 0.48 -14.63
C PHE A 108 26.65 1.40 -14.27
N SER A 109 27.03 1.49 -12.99
CA SER A 109 28.25 2.18 -12.57
C SER A 109 29.52 1.38 -12.88
N ASP A 110 29.41 0.09 -13.24
CA ASP A 110 30.52 -0.74 -13.69
C ASP A 110 30.84 -0.44 -15.18
N PRO A 111 32.06 0.03 -15.52
CA PRO A 111 32.45 0.36 -16.89
C PRO A 111 32.28 -0.80 -17.89
N ASN A 112 32.35 -2.05 -17.44
CA ASN A 112 32.18 -3.23 -18.30
C ASN A 112 30.73 -3.42 -18.79
N TRP A 113 29.76 -2.83 -18.09
CA TRP A 113 28.32 -3.00 -18.34
C TRP A 113 27.65 -1.71 -18.83
N ALA A 114 28.37 -0.59 -18.87
CA ALA A 114 27.89 0.74 -19.23
C ALA A 114 27.84 1.01 -20.75
N THR A 115 27.12 0.18 -21.50
CA THR A 115 26.89 0.40 -22.95
C THR A 115 25.57 1.19 -23.16
N PRO A 116 25.45 2.08 -24.18
CA PRO A 116 24.22 2.85 -24.39
C PRO A 116 22.94 2.00 -24.54
N ASN A 117 23.06 0.79 -25.08
CA ASN A 117 21.93 -0.13 -25.27
C ASN A 117 21.54 -0.87 -23.98
N THR A 118 22.47 -1.16 -23.07
CA THR A 118 22.20 -1.95 -21.86
C THR A 118 21.36 -1.17 -20.86
N LEU A 119 21.48 0.16 -20.83
CA LEU A 119 20.62 1.05 -20.04
C LEU A 119 19.15 0.91 -20.43
N PHE A 120 18.84 1.01 -21.72
CA PHE A 120 17.47 0.90 -22.22
C PHE A 120 16.89 -0.48 -21.95
N THR A 121 17.65 -1.55 -22.23
CA THR A 121 17.21 -2.93 -21.98
C THR A 121 16.97 -3.20 -20.49
N GLY A 122 17.82 -2.68 -19.59
CA GLY A 122 17.67 -2.86 -18.15
C GLY A 122 16.44 -2.16 -17.57
N PHE A 123 16.18 -0.91 -17.97
CA PHE A 123 14.95 -0.21 -17.55
C PHE A 123 13.69 -0.82 -18.16
N ALA A 124 13.74 -1.27 -19.43
CA ALA A 124 12.64 -1.98 -20.05
C ALA A 124 12.32 -3.30 -19.33
N PHE A 125 13.34 -4.08 -18.97
CA PHE A 125 13.20 -5.31 -18.20
C PHE A 125 12.62 -5.07 -16.81
N ALA A 126 13.12 -4.05 -16.09
CA ALA A 126 12.54 -3.64 -14.82
C ALA A 126 11.07 -3.23 -14.96
N GLY A 127 10.74 -2.47 -16.01
CA GLY A 127 9.38 -2.07 -16.32
C GLY A 127 8.45 -3.27 -16.53
N VAL A 128 8.92 -4.30 -17.24
CA VAL A 128 8.18 -5.56 -17.42
C VAL A 128 7.97 -6.28 -16.09
N ILE A 129 9.00 -6.37 -15.23
CA ILE A 129 8.87 -6.98 -13.89
C ILE A 129 7.82 -6.24 -13.05
N TYR A 130 7.93 -4.91 -12.95
CA TYR A 130 6.97 -4.07 -12.23
C TYR A 130 5.56 -4.24 -12.81
N PHE A 131 5.43 -4.29 -14.13
CA PHE A 131 4.15 -4.52 -14.80
C PHE A 131 3.57 -5.89 -14.46
N VAL A 132 4.34 -6.97 -14.56
CA VAL A 132 3.86 -8.34 -14.28
C VAL A 132 3.40 -8.46 -12.82
N ILE A 133 4.18 -7.92 -11.88
CA ILE A 133 3.84 -7.96 -10.45
C ILE A 133 2.58 -7.13 -10.17
N CYS A 134 2.51 -5.89 -10.66
CA CYS A 134 1.34 -5.03 -10.48
C CYS A 134 0.10 -5.61 -11.16
N PHE A 135 0.26 -6.21 -12.34
CA PHE A 135 -0.82 -6.87 -13.07
C PHE A 135 -1.33 -8.10 -12.31
N ALA A 136 -0.44 -8.95 -11.80
CA ALA A 136 -0.81 -10.11 -10.99
C ALA A 136 -1.59 -9.69 -9.74
N MET A 137 -1.11 -8.67 -9.01
CA MET A 137 -1.80 -8.13 -7.84
C MET A 137 -3.17 -7.51 -8.18
N SER A 138 -3.26 -6.76 -9.27
CA SER A 138 -4.53 -6.19 -9.75
C SER A 138 -5.54 -7.28 -10.12
N ARG A 139 -5.10 -8.34 -10.82
CA ARG A 139 -5.96 -9.49 -11.17
C ARG A 139 -6.41 -10.27 -9.94
N TYR A 140 -5.54 -10.42 -8.94
CA TYR A 140 -5.89 -11.01 -7.65
C TYR A 140 -6.96 -10.17 -6.93
N SER A 141 -6.79 -8.84 -6.89
CA SER A 141 -7.76 -7.90 -6.31
C SER A 141 -9.15 -8.08 -6.92
N LEU A 142 -9.23 -8.09 -8.25
CA LEU A 142 -10.48 -8.28 -8.99
C LEU A 142 -11.12 -9.66 -8.72
N SER A 143 -10.32 -10.70 -8.53
CA SER A 143 -10.82 -12.03 -8.16
C SER A 143 -11.42 -12.03 -6.76
N VAL A 144 -10.75 -11.41 -5.79
CA VAL A 144 -11.23 -11.26 -4.41
C VAL A 144 -12.51 -10.44 -4.38
N GLU A 145 -12.56 -9.32 -5.11
CA GLU A 145 -13.75 -8.48 -5.24
C GLU A 145 -14.94 -9.26 -5.81
N LYS A 146 -14.73 -10.03 -6.89
CA LYS A 146 -15.77 -10.88 -7.48
C LYS A 146 -16.32 -11.92 -6.49
N ARG A 147 -15.46 -12.53 -5.67
CA ARG A 147 -15.87 -13.51 -4.64
C ARG A 147 -16.68 -12.84 -3.53
N LEU A 148 -16.29 -11.63 -3.10
CA LEU A 148 -17.03 -10.88 -2.08
C LEU A 148 -18.39 -10.38 -2.59
N ASN A 149 -18.44 -9.87 -3.82
CA ASN A 149 -19.66 -9.33 -4.42
C ASN A 149 -20.63 -10.39 -4.94
N ALA A 150 -20.23 -11.67 -5.00
CA ALA A 150 -21.09 -12.77 -5.41
C ALA A 150 -22.37 -12.90 -4.54
N HIS A 151 -22.32 -12.45 -3.28
CA HIS A 151 -23.49 -12.43 -2.38
C HIS A 151 -24.47 -11.28 -2.64
N LYS A 152 -24.04 -10.20 -3.31
CA LYS A 152 -24.87 -9.01 -3.56
C LYS A 152 -25.71 -9.12 -4.85
N ARG A 153 -25.48 -10.17 -5.65
CA ARG A 153 -26.18 -10.47 -6.92
C ARG A 153 -27.30 -11.51 -6.81
N ARG A 154 -27.56 -12.04 -5.61
CA ARG A 154 -28.74 -12.85 -5.28
C ARG A 154 -29.65 -12.04 -4.38
#